data_AF-A0AAV5GUA1-F1
#
_entry.id   AF-A0AAV5GUA1-F1
#
_cell.length_a   1.000
_cell.length_b   1.000
_cell.length_c   1.000
_cell.angle_alpha   90.00
_cell.angle_beta   90.00
_cell.angle_gamma   90.00
#
_symmetry.space_group_name_H-M   'P 1'
#
loop_
_entity.id
_entity.type
_entity.pdbx_description
1 polymer ?
#
loop_
_entity_poly.entity_id
_entity_poly.type
_entity_poly.pdbx_seq_one_letter_code
_entity_poly.pdbx_strand_id
1 'polypeptide(L)'
;MNQDHYCGKLNTIDEYIAGQPAAVQLILHKVREAIRAAAPDAVEKISWQMPTFWQGENIIHFAAFQKHIGIYPGDLSLAPFEERLTGYHRTKGAVQFPFDKPIDFELIADMARWRVACVQEKNKMNDKTYEYDAIIESTDKCGAYVVFPYDVRGEFGKGRVKVHATFDGEPYDGSVVNMGVKNPDGSVCYIIGIRKDIRAKIGKQIGDPVTVKITERK
;
A
#
# COMPACT_ATOMS: atom_id res chain seq x y z
N MET A 1 -22.49 7.29 -20.03
CA MET A 1 -21.12 7.83 -20.15
C MET A 1 -21.29 9.29 -20.52
N ASN A 2 -21.06 10.23 -19.61
CA ASN A 2 -20.96 11.65 -19.93
C ASN A 2 -19.78 12.18 -19.11
N GLN A 3 -18.59 11.98 -19.65
CA GLN A 3 -17.42 12.76 -19.26
C GLN A 3 -17.28 13.80 -20.36
N ASP A 4 -17.80 15.01 -20.13
CA ASP A 4 -17.47 16.14 -20.97
C ASP A 4 -15.95 16.35 -20.86
N HIS A 5 -15.26 16.09 -21.97
CA HIS A 5 -13.81 16.13 -22.07
C HIS A 5 -13.31 17.56 -21.92
N TYR A 6 -12.97 17.96 -20.69
CA TYR A 6 -12.15 19.14 -20.46
C TYR A 6 -10.68 18.80 -20.78
N CYS A 7 -10.20 19.31 -21.92
CA CYS A 7 -8.83 19.15 -22.40
C CYS A 7 -7.91 20.20 -21.74
N GLY A 8 -7.76 20.11 -20.43
CA GLY A 8 -6.79 20.87 -19.64
C GLY A 8 -6.17 19.93 -18.61
N LYS A 9 -4.84 19.92 -18.51
CA LYS A 9 -4.14 19.12 -17.51
C LYS A 9 -4.44 19.74 -16.14
N LEU A 10 -5.44 19.23 -15.43
CA LEU A 10 -5.71 19.63 -14.04
C LEU A 10 -4.50 19.21 -13.20
N ASN A 11 -3.76 20.18 -12.68
CA ASN A 11 -2.55 19.93 -11.92
C ASN A 11 -2.82 20.01 -10.42
N THR A 12 -3.88 20.71 -9.99
CA THR A 12 -4.21 20.91 -8.57
C THR A 12 -5.68 20.66 -8.25
N ILE A 13 -5.97 20.41 -6.96
CA ILE A 13 -7.35 20.27 -6.47
C ILE A 13 -8.12 21.59 -6.61
N ASP A 14 -7.46 22.74 -6.43
CA ASP A 14 -8.07 24.05 -6.61
C ASP A 14 -8.58 24.26 -8.05
N GLU A 15 -7.77 23.92 -9.05
CA GLU A 15 -8.18 23.95 -10.46
C GLU A 15 -9.36 23.00 -10.74
N TYR A 16 -9.33 21.80 -10.14
CA TYR A 16 -10.43 20.85 -10.26
C TYR A 16 -11.73 21.42 -9.70
N ILE A 17 -11.69 22.03 -8.51
CA ILE A 17 -12.88 22.61 -7.88
C ILE A 17 -13.37 23.81 -8.68
N ALA A 18 -12.48 24.71 -9.13
CA ALA A 18 -12.86 25.88 -9.90
C ALA A 18 -13.60 25.54 -11.22
N GLY A 19 -13.32 24.37 -11.80
CA GLY A 19 -14.01 23.86 -13.00
C GLY A 19 -15.45 23.36 -12.77
N GLN A 20 -15.92 23.28 -11.52
CA GLN A 20 -17.24 22.74 -11.18
C GLN A 20 -18.30 23.85 -11.03
N PRO A 21 -19.61 23.52 -11.12
CA PRO A 21 -20.67 24.48 -10.82
C PRO A 21 -20.56 25.00 -9.38
N ALA A 22 -20.86 26.29 -9.15
CA ALA A 22 -20.69 26.95 -7.85
C ALA A 22 -21.30 26.19 -6.65
N ALA A 23 -22.47 25.59 -6.84
CA ALA A 23 -23.12 24.78 -5.81
C ALA A 23 -22.30 23.53 -5.43
N VAL A 24 -21.65 22.89 -6.41
CA VAL A 24 -20.79 21.73 -6.21
C VAL A 24 -19.45 22.15 -5.61
N GLN A 25 -18.92 23.32 -5.97
CA GLN A 25 -17.67 23.85 -5.40
C GLN A 25 -17.73 23.93 -3.87
N LEU A 26 -18.83 24.50 -3.33
CA LEU A 26 -19.02 24.61 -1.89
C LEU A 26 -18.97 23.25 -1.19
N ILE A 27 -19.55 22.23 -1.80
CA ILE A 27 -19.56 20.88 -1.25
C ILE A 27 -18.14 20.27 -1.33
N LEU A 28 -17.45 20.42 -2.47
CA LEU A 28 -16.10 19.89 -2.64
C LEU A 28 -15.09 20.55 -1.69
N HIS A 29 -15.24 21.84 -1.40
CA HIS A 29 -14.44 22.51 -0.38
C HIS A 29 -14.65 21.88 1.01
N LYS A 30 -15.91 21.62 1.40
CA LYS A 30 -16.21 20.92 2.67
C LYS A 30 -15.65 19.51 2.72
N VAL A 31 -15.74 18.75 1.61
CA VAL A 31 -15.12 17.42 1.51
C VAL A 31 -13.60 17.52 1.68
N ARG A 32 -12.95 18.45 0.97
CA ARG A 32 -11.51 18.67 1.07
C ARG A 32 -11.08 19.06 2.50
N GLU A 33 -11.82 19.95 3.15
CA GLU A 33 -11.56 20.36 4.54
C GLU A 33 -11.70 19.19 5.52
N ALA A 34 -12.77 18.39 5.39
CA ALA A 34 -12.99 17.22 6.23
C ALA A 34 -11.85 16.20 6.09
N ILE A 35 -11.40 15.94 4.87
CA ILE A 35 -10.28 15.04 4.61
C ILE A 35 -8.96 15.63 5.12
N ARG A 36 -8.70 16.92 4.89
CA ARG A 36 -7.46 17.58 5.33
C ARG A 36 -7.35 17.61 6.86
N ALA A 37 -8.46 17.80 7.57
CA ALA A 37 -8.49 17.71 9.02
C ALA A 37 -8.24 16.27 9.53
N ALA A 38 -8.76 15.27 8.81
CA ALA A 38 -8.55 13.86 9.11
C ALA A 38 -7.14 13.33 8.76
N ALA A 39 -6.48 13.95 7.78
CA ALA A 39 -5.19 13.53 7.25
C ALA A 39 -4.26 14.75 7.06
N PRO A 40 -3.81 15.40 8.17
CA PRO A 40 -3.07 16.66 8.12
C PRO A 40 -1.71 16.56 7.40
N ASP A 41 -1.11 15.37 7.40
CA ASP A 41 0.19 15.11 6.76
C ASP A 41 0.06 14.64 5.30
N ALA A 42 -1.17 14.46 4.80
CA ALA A 42 -1.38 13.99 3.44
C ALA A 42 -1.15 15.12 2.42
N VAL A 43 -0.42 14.79 1.37
CA VAL A 43 -0.17 15.66 0.23
C VAL A 43 -1.36 15.60 -0.72
N GLU A 44 -1.86 16.76 -1.11
CA GLU A 44 -2.87 16.92 -2.13
C GLU A 44 -2.27 16.78 -3.54
N LYS A 45 -2.88 15.96 -4.39
CA LYS A 45 -2.48 15.78 -5.79
C LYS A 45 -3.69 15.47 -6.67
N ILE A 46 -3.49 15.55 -7.98
CA ILE A 46 -4.42 14.96 -8.96
C ILE A 46 -3.89 13.59 -9.37
N SER A 47 -4.74 12.57 -9.33
CA SER A 47 -4.44 11.23 -9.83
C SER A 47 -5.69 10.65 -10.49
N TRP A 48 -5.52 10.07 -11.68
CA TRP A 48 -6.65 9.64 -12.53
C TRP A 48 -7.71 10.74 -12.73
N GLN A 49 -7.27 12.00 -12.89
CA GLN A 49 -8.14 13.18 -13.02
C GLN A 49 -9.03 13.47 -11.79
N MET A 50 -8.69 12.89 -10.62
CA MET A 50 -9.42 13.09 -9.38
C MET A 50 -8.55 13.75 -8.31
N PRO A 51 -9.09 14.70 -7.54
CA PRO A 51 -8.56 15.10 -6.25
C PRO A 51 -8.21 13.90 -5.37
N THR A 52 -6.97 13.89 -4.88
CA THR A 52 -6.38 12.76 -4.16
C THR A 52 -5.57 13.27 -2.98
N PHE A 53 -5.76 12.65 -1.82
CA PHE A 53 -4.88 12.79 -0.67
C PHE A 53 -3.94 11.58 -0.58
N TRP A 54 -2.64 11.84 -0.45
CA TRP A 54 -1.59 10.83 -0.48
C TRP A 54 -0.61 10.99 0.67
N GLN A 55 -0.30 9.89 1.35
CA GLN A 55 0.67 9.86 2.44
C GLN A 55 1.40 8.51 2.42
N GLY A 56 2.41 8.35 1.56
CA GLY A 56 3.06 7.06 1.29
C GLY A 56 2.23 6.14 0.39
N GLU A 57 0.93 6.01 0.65
CA GLU A 57 -0.07 5.39 -0.22
C GLU A 57 -1.25 6.34 -0.50
N ASN A 58 -2.15 5.98 -1.41
CA ASN A 58 -3.39 6.73 -1.62
C ASN A 58 -4.31 6.53 -0.40
N ILE A 59 -4.69 7.66 0.22
CA ILE A 59 -5.59 7.69 1.38
C ILE A 59 -7.03 7.74 0.90
N ILE A 60 -7.35 8.72 0.06
CA ILE A 60 -8.73 8.91 -0.41
C ILE A 60 -8.73 9.73 -1.68
N HIS A 61 -9.61 9.37 -2.60
CA HIS A 61 -9.94 10.18 -3.77
C HIS A 61 -11.39 10.65 -3.66
N PHE A 62 -11.70 11.76 -4.31
CA PHE A 62 -13.08 12.20 -4.48
C PHE A 62 -13.30 12.79 -5.87
N ALA A 63 -14.52 12.65 -6.38
CA ALA A 63 -14.91 13.20 -7.67
C ALA A 63 -16.37 13.65 -7.64
N ALA A 64 -16.65 14.80 -8.27
CA ALA A 64 -18.00 15.26 -8.53
C ALA A 64 -18.61 14.58 -9.77
N PHE A 65 -19.85 14.14 -9.63
CA PHE A 65 -20.71 13.67 -10.71
C PHE A 65 -21.99 14.50 -10.76
N GLN A 66 -22.80 14.33 -11.80
CA GLN A 66 -24.03 15.12 -11.99
C GLN A 66 -25.02 15.04 -10.82
N LYS A 67 -25.08 13.91 -10.10
CA LYS A 67 -26.09 13.66 -9.04
C LYS A 67 -25.49 13.38 -7.66
N HIS A 68 -24.18 13.21 -7.56
CA HIS A 68 -23.52 12.76 -6.34
C HIS A 68 -22.04 13.14 -6.33
N ILE A 69 -21.42 13.01 -5.17
CA ILE A 69 -19.97 12.93 -5.02
C ILE A 69 -19.57 11.47 -4.81
N GLY A 70 -18.64 10.99 -5.62
CA GLY A 70 -17.99 9.71 -5.40
C GLY A 70 -16.82 9.88 -4.44
N ILE A 71 -16.77 9.04 -3.41
CA ILE A 71 -15.66 8.96 -2.45
C ILE A 71 -15.01 7.58 -2.57
N TYR A 72 -13.69 7.55 -2.71
CA TYR A 72 -12.90 6.36 -3.01
C TYR A 72 -11.77 6.20 -1.98
N PRO A 73 -12.06 5.60 -0.81
CA PRO A 73 -11.06 5.38 0.25
C PRO A 73 -10.27 4.07 0.05
N GLY A 74 -10.59 3.28 -0.98
CA GLY A 74 -10.00 1.97 -1.29
C GLY A 74 -10.80 0.79 -0.74
N ASP A 75 -10.59 -0.40 -1.33
CA ASP A 75 -11.43 -1.60 -1.13
C ASP A 75 -11.60 -2.06 0.33
N LEU A 76 -10.56 -1.92 1.16
CA LEU A 76 -10.60 -2.39 2.55
C LEU A 76 -11.25 -1.36 3.51
N SER A 77 -11.42 -0.12 3.05
CA SER A 77 -11.77 1.01 3.91
C SER A 77 -13.25 1.18 4.18
N LEU A 78 -14.10 0.29 3.65
CA LEU A 78 -15.56 0.37 3.83
C LEU A 78 -16.09 -0.65 4.85
N ALA A 79 -15.37 -1.74 5.10
CA ALA A 79 -15.80 -2.79 6.03
C ALA A 79 -16.08 -2.31 7.47
N PRO A 80 -15.33 -1.33 8.04
CA PRO A 80 -15.64 -0.79 9.36
C PRO A 80 -16.90 0.09 9.40
N PHE A 81 -17.41 0.53 8.24
CA PHE A 81 -18.47 1.53 8.13
C PHE A 81 -19.77 0.97 7.54
N GLU A 82 -19.89 -0.35 7.42
CA GLU A 82 -21.02 -1.06 6.80
C GLU A 82 -22.38 -0.55 7.30
N GLU A 83 -22.54 -0.39 8.61
CA GLU A 83 -23.79 0.08 9.21
C GLU A 83 -24.12 1.52 8.82
N ARG A 84 -23.16 2.45 8.93
CA ARG A 84 -23.31 3.86 8.54
C ARG A 84 -23.48 4.06 7.04
N LEU A 85 -23.02 3.10 6.25
CA LEU A 85 -23.17 3.07 4.80
C LEU A 85 -24.54 2.54 4.35
N THR A 86 -25.39 2.10 5.27
CA THR A 86 -26.74 1.64 4.95
C THR A 86 -27.54 2.73 4.26
N GLY A 87 -28.06 2.44 3.08
CA GLY A 87 -28.85 3.39 2.28
C GLY A 87 -28.04 4.26 1.31
N TYR A 88 -26.71 4.15 1.29
CA TYR A 88 -25.88 4.71 0.22
C TYR A 88 -25.63 3.69 -0.89
N HIS A 89 -25.50 4.19 -2.13
CA HIS A 89 -25.01 3.36 -3.22
C HIS A 89 -23.49 3.17 -3.08
N ARG A 90 -23.03 1.92 -3.16
CA ARG A 90 -21.62 1.58 -2.96
C ARG A 90 -21.14 0.45 -3.87
N THR A 91 -19.84 0.43 -4.09
CA THR A 91 -19.08 -0.69 -4.67
C THR A 91 -17.99 -1.08 -3.69
N LYS A 92 -17.17 -2.09 -4.03
CA LYS A 92 -16.12 -2.61 -3.14
C LYS A 92 -15.17 -1.54 -2.60
N GLY A 93 -14.87 -0.50 -3.38
CA GLY A 93 -13.92 0.56 -3.01
C GLY A 93 -14.44 1.99 -3.16
N ALA A 94 -15.76 2.17 -3.32
CA ALA A 94 -16.35 3.48 -3.52
C ALA A 94 -17.74 3.60 -2.88
N VAL A 95 -18.07 4.80 -2.41
CA VAL A 95 -19.41 5.18 -1.94
C VAL A 95 -19.86 6.45 -2.67
N GLN A 96 -21.15 6.55 -2.98
CA GLN A 96 -21.74 7.72 -3.60
C GLN A 96 -22.60 8.49 -2.58
N PHE A 97 -22.28 9.76 -2.39
CA PHE A 97 -23.06 10.71 -1.58
C PHE A 97 -23.94 11.55 -2.50
N PRO A 98 -25.25 11.30 -2.57
CA PRO A 98 -26.14 12.01 -3.47
C PRO A 98 -26.38 13.45 -2.99
N PHE A 99 -26.56 14.37 -3.94
CA PHE A 99 -26.78 15.79 -3.63
C PHE A 99 -28.19 16.11 -3.09
N ASP A 100 -29.12 15.16 -3.18
CA ASP A 100 -30.50 15.31 -2.70
C ASP A 100 -30.66 15.04 -1.19
N LYS A 101 -29.57 14.68 -0.50
CA LYS A 101 -29.53 14.41 0.94
C LYS A 101 -28.38 15.17 1.59
N PRO A 102 -28.45 15.44 2.91
CA PRO A 102 -27.31 15.97 3.65
C PRO A 102 -26.09 15.04 3.49
N ILE A 103 -24.95 15.63 3.17
CA ILE A 103 -23.69 14.88 3.04
C ILE A 103 -23.09 14.69 4.44
N ASP A 104 -22.85 13.43 4.79
CA ASP A 104 -22.17 13.06 6.04
C ASP A 104 -20.64 13.28 5.88
N PHE A 105 -20.21 14.51 6.11
CA PHE A 105 -18.79 14.87 6.07
C PHE A 105 -17.97 14.18 7.17
N GLU A 106 -18.59 13.84 8.31
CA GLU A 106 -17.93 13.09 9.37
C GLU A 106 -17.62 11.66 8.94
N LEU A 107 -18.51 11.00 8.20
CA LEU A 107 -18.25 9.69 7.62
C LEU A 107 -17.07 9.73 6.64
N ILE A 108 -16.99 10.77 5.81
CA ILE A 108 -15.84 10.97 4.90
C ILE A 108 -14.54 11.15 5.70
N ALA A 109 -14.58 11.96 6.77
CA ALA A 109 -13.44 12.17 7.65
C ALA A 109 -13.01 10.88 8.36
N ASP A 110 -13.96 10.06 8.83
CA ASP A 110 -13.68 8.78 9.47
C ASP A 110 -13.05 7.77 8.50
N MET A 111 -13.52 7.70 7.25
CA MET A 111 -12.88 6.87 6.22
C MET A 111 -11.43 7.30 5.97
N ALA A 112 -11.18 8.61 5.90
CA ALA A 112 -9.83 9.15 5.74
C ALA A 112 -8.95 8.80 6.95
N ARG A 113 -9.43 9.03 8.19
CA ARG A 113 -8.73 8.69 9.43
C ARG A 113 -8.37 7.20 9.50
N TRP A 114 -9.35 6.34 9.21
CA TRP A 114 -9.13 4.90 9.19
C TRP A 114 -8.06 4.50 8.18
N ARG A 115 -8.09 5.10 6.99
CA ARG A 115 -7.10 4.77 5.96
C ARG A 115 -5.71 5.27 6.31
N VAL A 116 -5.58 6.45 6.93
CA VAL A 116 -4.30 6.94 7.49
C VAL A 116 -3.77 5.94 8.51
N ALA A 117 -4.59 5.51 9.47
CA ALA A 117 -4.17 4.53 10.48
C ALA A 117 -3.67 3.23 9.82
N CYS A 118 -4.38 2.68 8.83
CA CYS A 118 -3.93 1.50 8.10
C CYS A 118 -2.60 1.70 7.36
N VAL A 119 -2.35 2.87 6.78
CA VAL A 119 -1.07 3.15 6.11
C VAL A 119 0.06 3.29 7.13
N GLN A 120 -0.19 3.93 8.26
CA GLN A 120 0.81 4.07 9.33
C GLN A 120 1.18 2.71 9.94
N GLU A 121 0.21 1.85 10.20
CA GLU A 121 0.46 0.50 10.71
C GLU A 121 1.23 -0.36 9.69
N LYS A 122 0.88 -0.26 8.39
CA LYS A 122 1.68 -0.90 7.33
C LYS A 122 3.10 -0.36 7.28
N ASN A 123 3.30 0.95 7.38
CA ASN A 123 4.64 1.54 7.36
C ASN A 123 5.48 1.06 8.55
N LYS A 124 4.90 0.99 9.76
CA LYS A 124 5.56 0.40 10.94
C LYS A 124 5.94 -1.07 10.72
N MET A 125 5.06 -1.84 10.07
CA MET A 125 5.32 -3.26 9.79
C MET A 125 6.40 -3.46 8.71
N ASN A 126 6.47 -2.54 7.74
CA ASN A 126 7.41 -2.61 6.61
C ASN A 126 8.83 -2.13 6.96
N ASP A 127 9.01 -1.34 8.03
CA ASP A 127 10.33 -0.96 8.55
C ASP A 127 10.90 -2.03 9.54
N LYS A 128 10.22 -3.16 9.72
CA LYS A 128 10.77 -4.30 10.48
C LYS A 128 12.03 -4.82 9.79
N THR A 129 13.08 -4.95 10.58
CA THR A 129 14.33 -5.58 10.16
C THR A 129 14.46 -6.93 10.83
N TYR A 130 14.65 -7.97 10.04
CA TYR A 130 14.82 -9.35 10.49
C TYR A 130 16.30 -9.68 10.47
N GLU A 131 16.84 -10.11 11.60
CA GLU A 131 18.25 -10.50 11.73
C GLU A 131 18.28 -11.92 12.31
N TYR A 132 18.88 -12.84 11.57
CA TYR A 132 18.91 -14.27 11.92
C TYR A 132 20.11 -14.97 11.27
N ASP A 133 20.55 -16.06 11.86
CA ASP A 133 21.58 -16.93 11.27
C ASP A 133 20.93 -18.04 10.45
N ALA A 134 21.51 -18.34 9.29
CA ALA A 134 21.07 -19.41 8.42
C ALA A 134 22.24 -20.14 7.78
N ILE A 135 22.00 -21.36 7.31
CA ILE A 135 22.97 -22.14 6.57
C ILE A 135 22.83 -21.85 5.07
N ILE A 136 23.95 -21.67 4.38
CA ILE A 136 23.96 -21.53 2.92
C ILE A 136 23.68 -22.91 2.30
N GLU A 137 22.56 -23.03 1.63
CA GLU A 137 22.15 -24.23 0.90
C GLU A 137 22.32 -24.04 -0.61
N SER A 138 22.25 -25.14 -1.36
CA SER A 138 22.31 -25.13 -2.82
C SER A 138 21.20 -25.96 -3.45
N THR A 139 20.71 -25.50 -4.59
CA THR A 139 19.84 -26.28 -5.47
C THR A 139 20.66 -27.08 -6.48
N ASP A 140 20.07 -28.15 -7.03
CA ASP A 140 20.64 -29.00 -8.10
C ASP A 140 21.06 -28.22 -9.36
N LYS A 141 20.59 -26.97 -9.52
CA LYS A 141 20.87 -26.08 -10.66
C LYS A 141 21.93 -25.01 -10.38
N CYS A 142 22.90 -25.28 -9.50
CA CYS A 142 24.03 -24.39 -9.16
C CYS A 142 23.70 -23.05 -8.46
N GLY A 143 22.44 -22.82 -8.06
CA GLY A 143 22.05 -21.64 -7.28
C GLY A 143 22.19 -21.89 -5.78
N ALA A 144 22.72 -20.91 -5.03
CA ALA A 144 22.77 -20.96 -3.57
C ALA A 144 21.73 -20.04 -2.93
N TYR A 145 21.20 -20.44 -1.79
CA TYR A 145 20.17 -19.72 -1.06
C TYR A 145 20.31 -19.92 0.44
N VAL A 146 19.61 -19.10 1.21
CA VAL A 146 19.38 -19.32 2.63
C VAL A 146 17.88 -19.33 2.89
N VAL A 147 17.47 -20.10 3.89
CA VAL A 147 16.08 -20.16 4.34
C VAL A 147 15.74 -18.87 5.09
N PHE A 148 14.57 -18.32 4.84
CA PHE A 148 13.97 -17.25 5.63
C PHE A 148 12.95 -17.87 6.60
N PRO A 149 13.22 -17.85 7.92
CA PRO A 149 12.45 -18.64 8.88
C PRO A 149 11.08 -18.05 9.23
N TYR A 150 10.75 -16.86 8.73
CA TYR A 150 9.49 -16.17 9.00
C TYR A 150 8.45 -16.38 7.90
N ASP A 151 7.17 -16.37 8.25
CA ASP A 151 6.08 -16.46 7.28
C ASP A 151 5.93 -15.13 6.53
N VAL A 152 6.40 -15.10 5.27
CA VAL A 152 6.34 -13.91 4.43
C VAL A 152 4.89 -13.50 4.13
N ARG A 153 3.95 -14.45 4.04
CA ARG A 153 2.54 -14.12 3.83
C ARG A 153 1.93 -13.48 5.06
N GLY A 154 2.23 -14.00 6.24
CA GLY A 154 1.82 -13.40 7.51
C GLY A 154 2.41 -12.01 7.74
N GLU A 155 3.71 -11.85 7.51
CA GLU A 155 4.43 -10.59 7.81
C GLU A 155 4.24 -9.49 6.74
N PHE A 156 4.21 -9.84 5.46
CA PHE A 156 4.20 -8.86 4.36
C PHE A 156 2.94 -8.89 3.49
N GLY A 157 2.04 -9.86 3.69
CA GLY A 157 0.80 -10.00 2.90
C GLY A 157 1.01 -10.33 1.41
N LYS A 158 2.24 -10.70 1.01
CA LYS A 158 2.64 -10.94 -0.38
C LYS A 158 3.34 -12.30 -0.50
N GLY A 159 3.26 -12.95 -1.66
CA GLY A 159 3.98 -14.19 -1.93
C GLY A 159 5.46 -14.02 -2.32
N ARG A 160 5.84 -12.80 -2.72
CA ARG A 160 7.20 -12.39 -3.10
C ARG A 160 7.43 -10.99 -2.58
N VAL A 161 8.56 -10.78 -1.90
CA VAL A 161 8.91 -9.50 -1.28
C VAL A 161 10.29 -9.08 -1.77
N LYS A 162 10.42 -7.83 -2.26
CA LYS A 162 11.72 -7.25 -2.60
C LYS A 162 12.37 -6.80 -1.30
N VAL A 163 13.66 -7.05 -1.12
CA VAL A 163 14.34 -6.75 0.13
C VAL A 163 15.72 -6.16 -0.09
N HIS A 164 16.13 -5.31 0.84
CA HIS A 164 17.53 -5.02 1.14
C HIS A 164 18.00 -6.08 2.13
N ALA A 165 18.95 -6.91 1.71
CA ALA A 165 19.55 -7.92 2.57
C ALA A 165 21.02 -7.62 2.80
N THR A 166 21.58 -8.10 3.90
CA THR A 166 23.03 -8.21 4.08
C THR A 166 23.39 -9.63 4.47
N PHE A 167 24.45 -10.17 3.90
CA PHE A 167 25.05 -11.44 4.29
C PHE A 167 26.39 -11.12 4.97
N ASP A 168 26.50 -11.36 6.29
CA ASP A 168 27.64 -10.92 7.11
C ASP A 168 28.05 -9.46 6.88
N GLY A 169 27.07 -8.58 6.66
CA GLY A 169 27.29 -7.16 6.38
C GLY A 169 27.51 -6.81 4.90
N GLU A 170 27.71 -7.78 3.99
CA GLU A 170 27.79 -7.50 2.55
C GLU A 170 26.39 -7.26 1.98
N PRO A 171 26.12 -6.09 1.38
CA PRO A 171 24.79 -5.71 0.93
C PRO A 171 24.36 -6.47 -0.34
N TYR A 172 23.08 -6.79 -0.38
CA TYR A 172 22.43 -7.48 -1.49
C TYR A 172 20.97 -7.06 -1.64
N ASP A 173 20.63 -6.59 -2.84
CA ASP A 173 19.24 -6.35 -3.22
C ASP A 173 18.65 -7.58 -3.90
N GLY A 174 17.62 -8.16 -3.28
CA GLY A 174 17.07 -9.44 -3.68
C GLY A 174 15.56 -9.51 -3.61
N SER A 175 15.05 -10.73 -3.69
CA SER A 175 13.66 -11.03 -3.35
C SER A 175 13.60 -12.28 -2.50
N VAL A 176 12.79 -12.24 -1.44
CA VAL A 176 12.37 -13.43 -0.72
C VAL A 176 11.22 -14.05 -1.51
N VAL A 177 11.36 -15.33 -1.85
CA VAL A 177 10.43 -16.07 -2.72
C VAL A 177 10.14 -17.45 -2.15
N ASN A 178 8.95 -17.96 -2.46
CA ASN A 178 8.65 -19.38 -2.32
C ASN A 178 8.93 -20.07 -3.67
N MET A 179 9.87 -21.02 -3.70
CA MET A 179 10.23 -21.80 -4.90
C MET A 179 9.66 -23.22 -4.90
N GLY A 180 8.58 -23.47 -4.14
CA GLY A 180 8.01 -24.80 -3.93
C GLY A 180 8.72 -25.62 -2.84
N VAL A 181 9.64 -24.99 -2.10
CA VAL A 181 10.30 -25.59 -0.94
C VAL A 181 9.30 -25.65 0.21
N LYS A 182 9.24 -26.79 0.90
CA LYS A 182 8.40 -26.98 2.08
C LYS A 182 9.29 -27.34 3.25
N ASN A 183 8.93 -26.84 4.42
CA ASN A 183 9.53 -27.26 5.67
C ASN A 183 9.14 -28.72 5.97
N PRO A 184 9.85 -29.42 6.87
CA PRO A 184 9.53 -30.80 7.27
C PRO A 184 8.09 -30.98 7.80
N ASP A 185 7.50 -29.92 8.34
CA ASP A 185 6.12 -29.87 8.84
C ASP A 185 5.06 -29.64 7.73
N GLY A 186 5.48 -29.50 6.47
CA GLY A 186 4.62 -29.24 5.33
C GLY A 186 4.27 -27.76 5.11
N SER A 187 4.73 -26.84 5.97
CA SER A 187 4.55 -25.40 5.81
C SER A 187 5.40 -24.85 4.66
N VAL A 188 5.02 -23.68 4.15
CA VAL A 188 5.71 -23.02 3.04
C VAL A 188 7.08 -22.52 3.51
N CYS A 189 8.14 -22.91 2.80
CA CYS A 189 9.48 -22.42 3.06
C CYS A 189 9.81 -21.27 2.10
N TYR A 190 10.26 -20.15 2.66
CA TYR A 190 10.69 -18.98 1.91
C TYR A 190 12.22 -18.95 1.86
N ILE A 191 12.78 -18.54 0.72
CA ILE A 191 14.23 -18.49 0.51
C ILE A 191 14.65 -17.17 -0.11
N ILE A 192 15.90 -16.79 0.14
CA ILE A 192 16.59 -15.70 -0.55
C ILE A 192 17.88 -16.24 -1.17
N GLY A 193 18.06 -15.98 -2.46
CA GLY A 193 19.26 -16.42 -3.18
C GLY A 193 20.48 -15.61 -2.77
N ILE A 194 21.60 -16.27 -2.53
CA ILE A 194 22.91 -15.65 -2.30
C ILE A 194 23.79 -15.85 -3.54
N ARG A 195 24.24 -14.73 -4.12
CA ARG A 195 25.03 -14.78 -5.35
C ARG A 195 26.44 -15.31 -5.09
N LYS A 196 27.08 -15.86 -6.13
CA LYS A 196 28.44 -16.42 -6.06
C LYS A 196 29.49 -15.38 -5.70
N ASP A 197 29.36 -14.16 -6.21
CA ASP A 197 30.25 -13.04 -5.91
C ASP A 197 30.15 -12.58 -4.45
N ILE A 198 28.94 -12.55 -3.87
CA ILE A 198 28.75 -12.25 -2.44
C ILE A 198 29.41 -13.31 -1.58
N ARG A 199 29.18 -14.60 -1.87
CA ARG A 199 29.84 -15.72 -1.18
C ARG A 199 31.36 -15.62 -1.21
N ALA A 200 31.91 -15.27 -2.37
CA ALA A 200 33.35 -15.07 -2.52
C ALA A 200 33.88 -13.89 -1.68
N LYS A 201 33.11 -12.80 -1.55
CA LYS A 201 33.48 -11.63 -0.73
C LYS A 201 33.45 -11.92 0.76
N ILE A 202 32.43 -12.64 1.24
CA ILE A 202 32.29 -12.99 2.67
C ILE A 202 33.11 -14.23 3.05
N GLY A 203 33.75 -14.89 2.08
CA GLY A 203 34.58 -16.07 2.30
C GLY A 203 33.81 -17.33 2.71
N LYS A 204 32.53 -17.45 2.33
CA LYS A 204 31.65 -18.56 2.74
C LYS A 204 31.23 -19.45 1.59
N GLN A 205 31.01 -20.73 1.89
CA GLN A 205 30.64 -21.79 0.97
C GLN A 205 29.30 -22.43 1.36
N ILE A 206 28.86 -23.42 0.57
CA ILE A 206 27.64 -24.18 0.86
C ILE A 206 27.89 -24.99 2.15
N GLY A 207 26.97 -24.91 3.10
CA GLY A 207 27.07 -25.52 4.43
C GLY A 207 27.55 -24.57 5.52
N ASP A 208 28.10 -23.40 5.17
CA ASP A 208 28.56 -22.43 6.16
C ASP A 208 27.39 -21.63 6.76
N PRO A 209 27.45 -21.28 8.06
CA PRO A 209 26.49 -20.36 8.66
C PRO A 209 26.75 -18.94 8.16
N VAL A 210 25.70 -18.17 7.91
CA VAL A 210 25.74 -16.77 7.48
C VAL A 210 24.73 -15.97 8.28
N THR A 211 25.14 -14.80 8.77
CA THR A 211 24.23 -13.88 9.44
C THR A 211 23.53 -13.05 8.38
N VAL A 212 22.20 -13.14 8.36
CA VAL A 212 21.35 -12.52 7.35
C VAL A 212 20.54 -11.43 8.02
N LYS A 213 20.61 -10.23 7.47
CA LYS A 213 19.74 -9.12 7.84
C LYS A 213 18.86 -8.76 6.66
N ILE A 214 17.56 -8.59 6.86
CA ILE A 214 16.58 -8.34 5.79
C ILE A 214 15.64 -7.22 6.19
N THR A 215 15.42 -6.28 5.29
CA THR A 215 14.42 -5.21 5.38
C THR A 215 13.67 -5.11 4.05
N GLU A 216 12.35 -4.86 4.07
CA GLU A 216 11.58 -4.70 2.82
C GLU A 216 12.09 -3.50 2.01
N ARG A 217 12.25 -3.69 0.70
CA ARG A 217 12.65 -2.65 -0.24
C ARG A 217 11.41 -2.05 -0.91
N LYS A 218 11.25 -0.73 -0.74
CA LYS A 218 10.15 0.09 -1.27
C LYS A 218 10.20 0.19 -2.81
#